data_AF-A0A9W8L4E3-F1
#
_entry.id   AF-A0A9W8L4E3-F1
#
_cell.length_a   1.000
_cell.length_b   1.000
_cell.length_c   1.000
_cell.angle_alpha   90.00
_cell.angle_beta   90.00
_cell.angle_gamma   90.00
#
_symmetry.space_group_name_H-M   'P 1'
#
loop_
_entity.id
_entity.type
_entity.pdbx_description
1 polymer ?
#
loop_
_entity_poly.entity_id
_entity_poly.type
_entity_poly.pdbx_seq_one_letter_code
_entity_poly.pdbx_strand_id
1 'polypeptide(L)'
;MAPFLSTFVGGTVGLLTGMYAIALRGRTVLKPHASYLVFTGVGGYIGFKYYRFKQFEGQLIEKRRVVLLEKRAKRQEEAATAAAAAAANGN
;
A
#
# COMPACT_ATOMS: atom_id res chain seq x y z
N MET A 1 -2.69 -2.90 -7.36
CA MET A 1 -3.94 -3.67 -7.14
C MET A 1 -5.12 -2.77 -7.47
N ALA A 2 -6.18 -3.25 -8.12
CA ALA A 2 -7.34 -2.40 -8.41
C ALA A 2 -8.13 -2.12 -7.11
N PRO A 3 -8.65 -0.90 -6.88
CA PRO A 3 -9.39 -0.54 -5.66
C PRO A 3 -10.62 -1.43 -5.45
N PHE A 4 -11.27 -1.85 -6.54
CA PHE A 4 -12.40 -2.78 -6.50
C PHE A 4 -12.00 -4.14 -5.91
N LEU A 5 -10.83 -4.66 -6.29
CA LEU A 5 -10.36 -5.97 -5.84
C LEU A 5 -10.09 -5.96 -4.32
N SER A 6 -9.50 -4.88 -3.79
CA SER A 6 -9.27 -4.74 -2.35
C SER A 6 -10.57 -4.63 -1.55
N THR A 7 -11.59 -3.94 -2.08
CA THR A 7 -12.90 -3.83 -1.43
C THR A 7 -13.64 -5.16 -1.48
N PHE A 8 -13.54 -5.89 -2.60
CA PHE A 8 -14.15 -7.21 -2.76
C PHE A 8 -13.52 -8.24 -1.82
N VAL A 9 -12.19 -8.29 -1.75
CA VAL A 9 -11.45 -9.16 -0.81
C VAL A 9 -11.75 -8.78 0.63
N GLY A 10 -11.73 -7.48 0.96
CA GLY A 10 -12.09 -7.02 2.30
C GLY A 10 -13.53 -7.39 2.68
N GLY A 11 -14.48 -7.25 1.75
CA GLY A 11 -15.88 -7.60 1.97
C GLY A 11 -16.09 -9.10 2.17
N THR A 12 -15.45 -9.95 1.37
CA THR A 12 -15.52 -11.41 1.53
C THR A 12 -14.90 -11.88 2.84
N VAL A 13 -13.74 -11.33 3.24
CA VAL A 13 -13.13 -11.62 4.55
C VAL A 13 -14.05 -11.15 5.69
N GLY A 14 -14.67 -9.97 5.55
CA GLY A 14 -15.65 -9.47 6.51
C GLY A 14 -16.85 -10.41 6.66
N LEU A 15 -17.42 -10.86 5.55
CA LEU A 15 -18.54 -11.80 5.53
C LEU A 15 -18.18 -13.13 6.20
N LEU A 16 -17.02 -13.71 5.87
CA LEU A 16 -16.51 -14.93 6.51
C LEU A 16 -16.31 -14.75 8.02
N THR A 17 -15.80 -13.59 8.43
CA THR A 17 -15.63 -13.25 9.86
C THR A 17 -16.98 -13.18 10.57
N GLY A 18 -18.00 -12.58 9.93
CA GLY A 18 -19.37 -12.56 10.44
C GLY A 18 -19.98 -13.96 10.55
N MET A 19 -19.73 -14.83 9.56
CA MET A 19 -20.19 -16.23 9.56
C MET A 19 -19.55 -17.00 10.71
N TYR A 20 -18.24 -16.82 10.91
CA TYR A 20 -17.49 -17.43 12.00
C TYR A 20 -18.00 -16.98 13.37
N ALA A 21 -18.27 -15.67 13.55
CA ALA A 21 -18.82 -15.15 14.80
C ALA A 21 -20.23 -15.68 15.11
N ILE A 22 -21.05 -15.93 14.08
CA ILE A 22 -22.39 -16.52 14.24
C ILE A 22 -22.30 -18.03 14.54
N ALA A 23 -21.37 -18.73 13.90
CA ALA A 23 -21.09 -20.13 14.17
C ALA A 23 -20.64 -20.34 15.64
N LEU A 24 -19.77 -19.46 16.16
CA LEU A 24 -19.35 -19.49 17.57
C LEU A 24 -20.50 -19.26 18.55
N ARG A 25 -21.56 -18.55 18.14
CA ARG A 25 -22.78 -18.34 18.95
C ARG A 25 -23.79 -19.50 18.84
N GLY A 26 -23.44 -20.57 18.13
CA GLY A 26 -24.33 -21.73 17.91
C GLY A 26 -25.57 -21.41 17.06
N ARG A 27 -25.57 -20.29 16.32
CA ARG A 27 -26.70 -19.86 15.49
C ARG A 27 -26.52 -20.34 14.04
N THR A 28 -27.62 -20.50 13.33
CA THR A 28 -27.63 -20.96 11.94
C THR A 28 -27.01 -19.91 11.03
N VAL A 29 -25.86 -20.25 10.45
CA VAL A 29 -25.03 -19.35 9.64
C VAL A 29 -25.70 -18.99 8.30
N LEU A 30 -26.53 -19.87 7.77
CA LEU A 30 -27.15 -19.74 6.44
C LEU A 30 -28.42 -18.86 6.41
N LYS A 31 -28.91 -18.37 7.56
CA LYS A 31 -30.05 -17.44 7.57
C LYS A 31 -29.59 -16.02 7.25
N PRO A 32 -30.30 -15.28 6.37
CA PRO A 32 -29.95 -13.90 6.06
C PRO A 32 -30.10 -13.04 7.32
N HIS A 33 -28.96 -12.71 7.93
CA HIS A 33 -28.89 -11.79 9.06
C HIS A 33 -28.38 -10.43 8.58
N ALA A 34 -29.05 -9.36 9.00
CA ALA A 34 -28.62 -7.98 8.73
C ALA A 34 -27.15 -7.73 9.19
N SER A 35 -26.67 -8.48 10.17
CA SER A 35 -25.27 -8.44 10.60
C SER A 35 -24.27 -8.77 9.49
N TYR A 36 -24.61 -9.63 8.52
CA TYR A 36 -23.70 -9.92 7.40
C TYR A 36 -23.45 -8.71 6.51
N LEU A 37 -24.46 -7.87 6.29
CA LEU A 37 -24.27 -6.62 5.55
C LEU A 37 -23.34 -5.67 6.29
N VAL A 38 -23.47 -5.60 7.62
CA VAL A 38 -22.56 -4.80 8.46
C VAL A 38 -21.13 -5.33 8.37
N PHE A 39 -20.92 -6.62 8.54
CA PHE A 39 -19.59 -7.22 8.46
C PHE A 39 -18.95 -7.10 7.06
N THR A 40 -19.74 -7.28 6.00
CA THR A 40 -19.27 -7.11 4.61
C THR A 40 -18.92 -5.65 4.33
N GLY A 41 -19.76 -4.71 4.77
CA GLY A 41 -19.53 -3.27 4.60
C GLY A 41 -18.29 -2.80 5.36
N VAL A 42 -18.14 -3.22 6.62
CA VAL A 42 -16.96 -2.91 7.45
C VAL A 42 -15.70 -3.54 6.85
N GLY A 43 -15.76 -4.81 6.45
CA GLY A 43 -14.62 -5.49 5.80
C GLY A 43 -14.20 -4.82 4.49
N GLY A 44 -15.17 -4.44 3.64
CA GLY A 44 -14.91 -3.71 2.40
C GLY A 44 -14.30 -2.33 2.65
N TYR A 45 -14.79 -1.59 3.65
CA TYR A 45 -14.24 -0.29 4.04
C TYR A 45 -12.78 -0.40 4.54
N ILE A 46 -12.50 -1.40 5.38
CA ILE A 46 -11.14 -1.69 5.88
C ILE A 46 -10.22 -2.05 4.70
N GLY A 47 -10.68 -2.90 3.78
CA GLY A 47 -9.93 -3.26 2.58
C GLY A 47 -9.57 -2.04 1.71
N PHE A 48 -10.51 -1.12 1.52
CA PHE A 48 -10.27 0.13 0.78
C PHE A 48 -9.28 1.06 1.50
N LYS A 49 -9.41 1.23 2.83
CA LYS A 49 -8.47 2.01 3.64
C LYS A 49 -7.05 1.43 3.57
N TYR A 50 -6.93 0.12 3.68
CA TYR A 50 -5.65 -0.59 3.56
C TYR A 50 -5.00 -0.37 2.19
N TYR A 51 -5.80 -0.43 1.12
CA TYR A 51 -5.34 -0.13 -0.22
C TYR A 51 -4.79 1.29 -0.37
N ARG A 52 -5.49 2.30 0.17
CA ARG A 52 -5.00 3.69 0.15
C ARG A 52 -3.70 3.85 0.93
N PHE A 53 -3.56 3.16 2.06
CA PHE A 53 -2.34 3.18 2.86
C PHE A 53 -1.15 2.59 2.10
N LYS A 54 -1.33 1.42 1.46
CA LYS A 54 -0.32 0.78 0.61
C LYS A 54 0.12 1.67 -0.55
N GLN A 55 -0.81 2.39 -1.19
CA GLN A 55 -0.44 3.35 -2.24
C GLN A 55 0.40 4.50 -1.68
N PHE A 56 0.04 5.02 -0.50
CA PHE A 56 0.79 6.09 0.15
C PHE A 56 2.21 5.66 0.50
N GLU A 57 2.40 4.44 1.04
CA GLU A 57 3.72 3.87 1.30
C GLU A 57 4.54 3.73 0.00
N GLY A 58 3.92 3.23 -1.07
CA GLY A 58 4.58 3.11 -2.37
C GLY A 58 5.11 4.44 -2.89
N GLN A 59 4.29 5.49 -2.82
CA GLN A 59 4.72 6.84 -3.21
C GLN A 59 5.85 7.38 -2.33
N LEU A 60 5.84 7.06 -1.03
CA LEU A 60 6.88 7.51 -0.09
C LEU A 60 8.22 6.84 -0.38
N ILE A 61 8.20 5.55 -0.71
CA ILE A 61 9.39 4.79 -1.13
C ILE A 61 9.92 5.33 -2.46
N GLU A 62 9.03 5.59 -3.41
CA GLU A 62 9.42 6.11 -4.73
C GLU A 62 10.04 7.50 -4.62
N LYS A 63 9.46 8.40 -3.82
CA LYS A 63 10.05 9.72 -3.51
C LYS A 63 11.43 9.59 -2.88
N ARG A 64 11.62 8.69 -1.91
CA ARG A 64 12.94 8.43 -1.31
C ARG A 64 13.94 7.91 -2.34
N ARG A 65 13.50 7.03 -3.26
CA ARG A 65 14.34 6.49 -4.32
C ARG A 65 14.79 7.59 -5.29
N VAL A 66 13.90 8.48 -5.70
CA VAL A 66 14.23 9.63 -6.56
C VAL A 66 15.27 10.53 -5.89
N VAL A 67 15.06 10.90 -4.62
CA VAL A 67 16.02 11.74 -3.86
C VAL A 67 17.40 11.08 -3.76
N LEU A 68 17.45 9.75 -3.58
CA LEU A 68 18.73 9.02 -3.55
C LEU A 68 19.43 9.00 -4.91
N LEU A 69 18.68 8.88 -6.01
CA LEU A 69 19.21 8.94 -7.36
C LEU A 69 19.72 10.35 -7.69
N GLU A 70 18.99 11.39 -7.36
CA GLU A 70 19.43 12.79 -7.52
C GLU A 70 20.71 13.08 -6.72
N LYS A 71 20.81 12.59 -5.48
CA LYS A 71 22.03 12.71 -4.67
C LYS A 71 23.23 11.93 -5.24
N ARG A 72 22.99 10.87 -6.01
CA ARG A 72 24.05 10.14 -6.72
C ARG A 72 24.47 10.87 -7.98
N ALA A 73 23.50 11.39 -8.75
CA ALA A 73 23.77 12.20 -9.94
C ALA A 73 24.60 13.44 -9.58
N LYS A 74 24.20 14.19 -8.53
CA LYS A 74 24.96 15.36 -8.06
C LYS A 74 26.39 15.02 -7.65
N ARG A 75 26.60 13.89 -6.96
CA ARG A 75 27.96 13.44 -6.58
C ARG A 75 28.81 13.04 -7.79
N GLN A 76 28.19 12.50 -8.84
CA GLN A 76 28.90 12.21 -10.09
C GLN A 76 29.24 13.48 -10.87
N GLU A 77 28.36 14.48 -10.89
CA GLU A 77 28.64 15.79 -11.48
C GLU A 77 29.74 16.55 -10.73
N GLU A 78 29.73 16.55 -9.41
CA GLU A 78 30.79 17.12 -8.57
C GLU A 78 32.13 16.41 -8.78
N ALA A 79 32.12 15.08 -8.91
CA ALA A 79 33.33 14.31 -9.22
C ALA A 79 33.84 14.57 -10.64
N ALA A 80 32.94 14.72 -11.63
CA ALA A 80 33.29 15.02 -13.01
C ALA A 80 33.85 16.44 -13.18
N THR A 81 33.26 17.41 -12.48
CA THR A 81 33.75 18.80 -12.47
C THR A 81 35.08 18.93 -11.72
N ALA A 82 35.27 18.20 -10.61
CA ALA A 82 36.55 18.13 -9.92
C ALA A 82 37.65 17.45 -10.78
N ALA A 83 37.31 16.39 -11.52
CA ALA A 83 38.24 15.74 -12.45
C ALA A 83 38.60 16.65 -13.63
N ALA A 84 37.62 17.39 -14.18
CA ALA A 84 37.87 18.37 -15.24
C ALA A 84 38.73 19.55 -14.75
N ALA A 85 38.50 20.02 -13.52
CA ALA A 85 39.32 21.08 -12.90
C ALA A 85 40.75 20.60 -12.58
N ALA A 86 40.93 19.33 -12.16
CA ALA A 86 42.24 18.73 -11.96
C ALA A 86 43.00 18.54 -13.28
N ALA A 87 42.30 18.17 -14.37
CA ALA A 87 42.89 18.08 -15.70
C ALA A 87 43.28 19.45 -16.29
N ALA A 88 42.54 20.52 -15.95
CA ALA A 88 42.85 21.88 -16.39
C ALA A 88 44.01 22.54 -15.63
N ASN A 89 44.24 22.18 -14.36
CA ASN A 89 45.35 22.69 -13.54
C ASN A 89 46.65 21.86 -13.65
N GLY A 90 46.63 20.73 -14.36
CA GLY A 90 47.78 19.85 -14.56
C GLY A 90 48.56 20.09 -15.85
N ASN A 91 48.25 21.16 -16.57
CA ASN A 91 48.86 21.58 -17.84
C ASN A 91 49.44 23.00 -17.68
#